data_AF-A0A2T0UFV1-F1
#
_entry.id   AF-A0A2T0UFV1-F1
#
_cell.length_a   1.000
_cell.length_b   1.000
_cell.length_c   1.000
_cell.angle_alpha   90.00
_cell.angle_beta   90.00
_cell.angle_gamma   90.00
#
_symmetry.space_group_name_H-M   'P 1'
#
loop_
_entity.id
_entity.type
_entity.pdbx_description
1 polymer ?
#
loop_
_entity_poly.entity_id
_entity_poly.type
_entity_poly.pdbx_seq_one_letter_code
_entity_poly.pdbx_strand_id
1 'polypeptide(L)'
;TRHDNIGQAQLVEAGQEIHHKAGMKVVIEAGAEITLKAGGSFLKIDPSGVTLVGPQVKINSGGSPGSGSGQAAQAPQLPGQAEAQSHQIVPPINRPAQLKTLLKAPARCEICEDVSQVNR
;
A
#
# COMPACT_ATOMS: atom_id res chain seq x y z
N THR A 1 8.65 -6.87 -9.96
CA THR A 1 8.88 -5.43 -10.20
C THR A 1 7.91 -4.65 -9.33
N ARG A 2 8.35 -3.55 -8.71
CA ARG A 2 7.43 -2.63 -8.01
C ARG A 2 6.97 -1.57 -9.00
N HIS A 3 5.67 -1.30 -9.05
CA HIS A 3 5.09 -0.23 -9.85
C HIS A 3 4.20 0.59 -8.92
N ASP A 4 4.51 1.87 -8.80
CA ASP A 4 3.72 2.81 -8.02
C ASP A 4 2.95 3.71 -9.01
N ASN A 5 1.62 3.73 -8.89
CA ASN A 5 0.76 4.66 -9.62
C ASN A 5 0.17 5.65 -8.61
N ILE A 6 0.38 6.94 -8.84
CA ILE A 6 0.00 8.01 -7.91
C ILE A 6 -0.91 8.96 -8.65
N GLY A 7 -2.16 9.11 -8.18
CA GLY A 7 -3.21 9.78 -8.94
C GLY A 7 -3.06 11.31 -9.04
N GLN A 8 -2.53 11.97 -8.00
CA GLN A 8 -2.45 13.43 -7.97
C GLN A 8 -1.02 13.93 -7.76
N ALA A 9 -0.38 13.57 -6.65
CA ALA A 9 0.95 14.07 -6.33
C ALA A 9 1.73 13.10 -5.44
N GLN A 10 3.04 13.03 -5.68
CA GLN A 10 4.00 12.42 -4.78
C GLN A 10 4.80 13.53 -4.09
N LEU A 11 4.64 13.67 -2.77
CA LEU A 11 5.41 14.61 -1.97
C LEU A 11 6.33 13.82 -1.06
N VAL A 12 7.63 14.13 -1.07
CA VAL A 12 8.64 13.48 -0.23
C VAL A 12 9.47 14.54 0.45
N GLU A 13 9.45 14.54 1.78
CA GLU A 13 10.31 15.37 2.61
C GLU A 13 11.20 14.44 3.45
N ALA A 14 12.51 14.68 3.44
CA ALA A 14 13.48 13.93 4.22
C ALA A 14 14.32 14.89 5.04
N GLY A 15 14.52 14.58 6.33
CA GLY A 15 15.31 15.43 7.23
C GLY A 15 16.81 15.39 6.96
N GLN A 16 17.31 14.41 6.21
CA GLN A 16 18.74 14.25 5.93
C GLN A 16 19.00 14.01 4.44
N GLU A 17 18.43 12.94 3.87
CA GLU A 17 18.78 12.52 2.52
C GLU A 17 17.64 11.77 1.82
N ILE A 18 17.49 12.01 0.52
CA ILE A 18 16.78 11.13 -0.42
C ILE A 18 17.81 10.62 -1.44
N HIS A 19 18.10 9.31 -1.44
CA HIS A 19 19.10 8.71 -2.33
C HIS A 19 18.44 7.77 -3.36
N HIS A 20 18.45 8.18 -4.63
CA HIS A 20 18.01 7.36 -5.75
C HIS A 20 19.20 6.62 -6.39
N LYS A 21 19.34 5.32 -6.08
CA LYS A 21 20.35 4.45 -6.68
C LYS A 21 19.70 3.44 -7.63
N ALA A 22 20.14 3.41 -8.90
CA ALA A 22 19.73 2.41 -9.87
C ALA A 22 20.93 1.62 -10.37
N GLY A 23 20.73 0.32 -10.66
CA GLY A 23 21.80 -0.55 -11.16
C GLY A 23 22.20 -0.28 -12.61
N MET A 24 21.24 0.07 -13.48
CA MET A 24 21.49 0.28 -14.91
C MET A 24 21.06 1.66 -15.42
N LYS A 25 19.81 2.07 -15.16
CA LYS A 25 19.23 3.29 -15.73
C LYS A 25 18.24 3.93 -14.75
N VAL A 26 18.23 5.26 -14.74
CA VAL A 26 17.15 6.09 -14.19
C VAL A 26 16.54 6.87 -15.36
N VAL A 27 15.21 6.92 -15.43
CA VAL A 27 14.47 7.74 -16.40
C VAL A 27 13.51 8.61 -15.60
N ILE A 28 13.57 9.92 -15.82
CA ILE A 28 12.65 10.91 -15.23
C ILE A 28 12.02 11.65 -16.40
N GLU A 29 10.70 11.53 -16.53
CA GLU A 29 9.92 12.17 -17.58
C GLU A 29 8.87 13.06 -16.91
N ALA A 30 8.72 14.28 -17.42
CA ALA A 30 7.68 15.20 -17.01
C ALA A 30 7.07 15.85 -18.25
N GLY A 31 5.76 16.10 -18.22
CA GLY A 31 5.07 16.70 -19.35
C GLY A 31 5.32 18.21 -19.52
N ALA A 32 5.48 18.93 -18.41
CA ALA A 32 5.57 20.39 -18.42
C ALA A 32 6.96 20.90 -18.00
N GLU A 33 7.46 20.48 -16.84
CA GLU A 33 8.71 21.01 -16.30
C GLU A 33 9.43 19.99 -15.41
N ILE A 34 10.77 19.99 -15.46
CA ILE A 34 11.64 19.38 -14.45
C ILE A 34 12.51 20.48 -13.85
N THR A 35 12.50 20.61 -12.52
CA THR A 35 13.33 21.58 -11.79
C THR A 35 14.14 20.90 -10.68
N LEU A 36 15.44 21.15 -10.65
CA LEU A 36 16.36 20.74 -9.58
C LEU A 36 16.99 21.99 -8.97
N LYS A 37 16.87 22.19 -7.66
CA LYS A 37 17.37 23.40 -6.96
C LYS A 37 18.22 23.02 -5.76
N ALA A 38 19.38 23.65 -5.60
CA ALA A 38 20.26 23.47 -4.45
C ALA A 38 21.17 24.69 -4.24
N GLY A 39 21.37 25.13 -3.00
CA GLY A 39 22.37 26.15 -2.66
C GLY A 39 22.30 27.45 -3.47
N GLY A 40 21.09 27.91 -3.81
CA GLY A 40 20.88 29.11 -4.65
C GLY A 40 21.06 28.90 -6.16
N SER A 41 21.47 27.70 -6.60
CA SER A 41 21.55 27.29 -8.01
C SER A 41 20.33 26.46 -8.41
N PHE A 42 19.99 26.45 -9.69
CA PHE A 42 18.97 25.56 -10.24
C PHE A 42 19.21 25.15 -11.69
N LEU A 43 18.68 23.98 -12.04
CA LEU A 43 18.47 23.48 -13.39
C LEU A 43 16.96 23.41 -13.63
N LYS A 44 16.51 23.92 -14.78
CA LYS A 44 15.11 23.86 -15.20
C LYS A 44 15.00 23.43 -16.65
N ILE A 45 14.10 22.49 -16.93
CA ILE A 45 13.79 21.99 -18.26
C ILE A 45 12.30 22.21 -18.48
N ASP A 46 11.95 22.97 -19.50
CA ASP A 46 10.57 23.33 -19.83
C ASP A 46 10.43 23.53 -21.37
N PRO A 47 9.27 23.94 -21.91
CA PRO A 47 9.11 24.15 -23.35
C PRO A 47 10.02 25.24 -23.96
N SER A 48 10.59 26.13 -23.16
CA SER A 48 11.57 27.13 -23.62
C SER A 48 13.00 26.55 -23.74
N GLY A 49 13.25 25.36 -23.20
CA GLY A 49 14.51 24.64 -23.30
C GLY A 49 15.14 24.32 -21.94
N VAL A 50 16.47 24.40 -21.87
CA VAL A 50 17.24 24.08 -20.66
C VAL A 50 17.84 25.36 -20.09
N THR A 51 17.50 25.66 -18.83
CA THR A 51 18.02 26.80 -18.07
C THR A 51 18.94 26.29 -16.95
N LEU A 52 20.17 26.80 -16.89
CA LEU A 52 21.12 26.57 -15.79
C LEU A 52 21.53 27.91 -15.15
N VAL A 53 21.31 28.06 -13.85
CA VAL A 53 21.66 29.27 -13.10
C VAL A 53 22.38 28.91 -11.81
N GLY A 54 23.50 29.60 -11.54
CA GLY A 54 24.25 29.51 -10.29
C GLY A 54 25.45 30.47 -10.29
N PRO A 55 26.09 30.74 -9.13
CA PRO A 55 27.25 31.64 -9.04
C PRO A 55 28.42 31.23 -9.94
N GLN A 56 28.59 29.93 -10.16
CA GLN A 56 29.55 29.36 -11.09
C GLN A 56 28.96 28.08 -11.70
N VAL A 57 28.99 27.96 -13.03
CA VAL A 57 28.59 26.75 -13.76
C VAL A 57 29.83 26.13 -14.38
N LYS A 58 30.18 24.92 -13.93
CA LYS A 58 31.34 24.17 -14.44
C LYS A 58 30.88 23.16 -15.48
N ILE A 59 31.38 23.27 -16.70
CA ILE A 59 31.09 22.33 -17.79
C ILE A 59 32.40 21.64 -18.17
N ASN A 60 32.43 20.30 -18.03
CA ASN A 60 33.62 19.48 -18.30
C ASN A 60 34.87 19.90 -17.50
N SER A 61 34.70 20.49 -16.32
CA SER A 61 35.80 21.09 -15.54
C SER A 61 36.30 20.24 -14.35
N GLY A 62 36.05 18.92 -14.37
CA GLY A 62 36.40 18.00 -13.28
C GLY A 62 35.51 18.11 -12.02
N GLY A 63 35.88 17.39 -10.96
CA GLY A 63 35.18 17.35 -9.66
C GLY A 63 34.94 15.94 -9.12
N SER A 64 34.38 15.85 -7.91
CA SER A 64 33.95 14.60 -7.28
C SER A 64 32.43 14.64 -7.12
N PRO A 65 31.67 13.61 -7.54
CA PRO A 65 30.25 13.55 -7.24
C PRO A 65 30.03 13.37 -5.73
N GLY A 66 28.86 13.80 -5.24
CA GLY A 66 28.41 13.42 -3.91
C GLY A 66 28.19 11.89 -3.81
N SER A 67 28.36 11.34 -2.61
CA SER A 67 28.04 9.95 -2.31
C SER A 67 26.81 9.89 -1.42
N GLY A 68 25.83 9.05 -1.78
CA GLY A 68 24.67 8.81 -0.92
C GLY A 68 24.87 7.64 0.04
N SER A 69 24.10 7.61 1.14
CA SER A 69 24.25 6.63 2.24
C SER A 69 24.05 5.16 1.83
N GLY A 70 23.45 4.92 0.66
CA GLY A 70 22.98 3.61 0.22
C GLY A 70 21.78 3.08 1.01
N GLN A 71 21.29 1.90 0.62
CA GLN A 71 20.24 1.17 1.34
C GLN A 71 20.86 0.16 2.30
N ALA A 72 20.50 0.24 3.58
CA ALA A 72 20.88 -0.71 4.62
C ALA A 72 19.69 -1.60 5.07
N ALA A 73 18.67 -1.74 4.22
CA ALA A 73 17.48 -2.51 4.55
C ALA A 73 17.84 -3.95 4.90
N GLN A 74 17.45 -4.38 6.10
CA GLN A 74 17.58 -5.77 6.52
C GLN A 74 16.62 -6.64 5.72
N ALA A 75 17.04 -7.87 5.42
CA ALA A 75 16.16 -8.85 4.80
C ALA A 75 14.94 -9.11 5.72
N PRO A 76 13.74 -9.39 5.16
CA PRO A 76 12.61 -9.81 5.96
C PRO A 76 12.99 -11.04 6.79
N GLN A 77 12.59 -11.05 8.07
CA GLN A 77 12.67 -12.28 8.85
C GLN A 77 11.68 -13.30 8.28
N LEU A 78 12.06 -14.58 8.35
CA LEU A 78 11.14 -15.67 8.04
C LEU A 78 9.92 -15.58 8.96
N PRO A 79 8.71 -15.94 8.47
CA PRO A 79 7.54 -16.08 9.33
C PRO A 79 7.86 -17.02 10.50
N GLY A 80 7.30 -16.72 11.68
CA GLY A 80 7.36 -17.63 12.82
C GLY A 80 6.71 -18.98 12.49
N GLN A 81 7.02 -20.01 13.28
CA GLN A 81 6.35 -21.31 13.14
C GLN A 81 4.87 -21.16 13.46
N ALA A 82 4.02 -21.86 12.70
CA ALA A 82 2.60 -21.94 13.02
C ALA A 82 2.42 -22.70 14.34
N GLU A 83 1.68 -22.12 15.27
CA GLU A 83 1.23 -22.83 16.46
C GLU A 83 0.18 -23.88 16.06
N ALA A 84 0.28 -25.07 16.66
CA ALA A 84 -0.70 -26.12 16.42
C ALA A 84 -2.08 -25.66 16.92
N GLN A 85 -3.03 -25.50 16.00
CA GLN A 85 -4.42 -25.19 16.37
C GLN A 85 -5.05 -26.40 17.08
N SER A 86 -5.31 -26.26 18.38
CA SER A 86 -6.13 -27.21 19.11
C SER A 86 -7.58 -27.11 18.64
N HIS A 87 -8.06 -28.12 17.92
CA HIS A 87 -9.48 -28.23 17.58
C HIS A 87 -10.19 -29.04 18.67
N GLN A 88 -11.26 -28.50 19.23
CA GLN A 88 -12.20 -29.32 19.98
C GLN A 88 -13.06 -30.08 18.97
N ILE A 89 -13.12 -31.41 19.11
CA ILE A 89 -14.07 -32.22 18.37
C ILE A 89 -15.46 -31.77 18.81
N VAL A 90 -16.17 -31.07 17.93
CA VAL A 90 -17.60 -30.84 18.12
C VAL A 90 -18.28 -32.17 17.83
N PRO A 91 -18.92 -32.82 18.82
CA PRO A 91 -19.63 -34.06 18.56
C PRO A 91 -20.69 -33.83 17.50
N PRO A 92 -20.90 -34.78 16.57
CA PRO A 92 -21.90 -34.64 15.53
C PRO A 92 -23.26 -34.41 16.18
N ILE A 93 -24.00 -33.44 15.64
CA ILE A 93 -25.34 -33.14 16.13
C ILE A 93 -26.20 -34.41 15.96
N ASN A 94 -26.85 -34.84 17.04
CA ASN A 94 -27.80 -35.95 17.00
C ASN A 94 -29.06 -35.49 16.25
N ARG A 95 -29.03 -35.62 14.92
CA ARG A 95 -30.09 -35.22 13.99
C ARG A 95 -31.47 -35.78 14.41
N PRO A 96 -31.61 -37.05 14.84
CA PRO A 96 -32.88 -37.56 15.38
C PRO A 96 -33.37 -36.81 16.63
N ALA A 97 -32.49 -36.48 17.59
CA ALA A 97 -32.85 -35.76 18.81
C ALA A 97 -33.23 -34.29 18.50
N GLN A 98 -32.52 -33.67 17.57
CA GLN A 98 -32.82 -32.31 17.11
C GLN A 98 -34.17 -32.26 16.39
N LEU A 99 -34.45 -33.22 15.50
CA LEU A 99 -35.74 -33.35 14.81
C LEU A 99 -36.89 -33.57 15.81
N LYS A 100 -36.71 -34.46 16.80
CA LYS A 100 -37.72 -34.66 17.87
C LYS A 100 -38.00 -33.39 18.68
N THR A 101 -36.98 -32.56 18.90
CA THR A 101 -37.14 -31.30 19.63
C THR A 101 -37.88 -30.25 18.78
N LEU A 102 -37.52 -30.14 17.50
CA LEU A 102 -38.20 -29.28 16.53
C LEU A 102 -39.66 -29.69 16.29
N LEU A 103 -39.98 -30.98 16.37
CA LEU A 103 -41.34 -31.51 16.27
C LEU A 103 -42.16 -31.35 17.57
N LYS A 104 -41.50 -31.16 18.72
CA LYS A 104 -42.16 -30.91 20.02
C LYS A 104 -42.53 -29.44 20.22
N ALA A 105 -41.73 -28.53 19.67
CA ALA A 105 -42.14 -27.14 19.55
C ALA A 105 -43.26 -27.08 18.49
N PRO A 106 -44.40 -26.43 18.75
CA PRO A 106 -45.37 -26.22 17.69
C PRO A 106 -44.68 -25.41 16.59
N ALA A 107 -44.65 -25.96 15.37
CA ALA A 107 -44.24 -25.22 14.19
C ALA A 107 -45.29 -24.11 13.97
N ARG A 108 -45.09 -22.97 14.63
CA ARG A 108 -45.91 -21.79 14.45
C ARG A 108 -45.50 -21.17 13.12
N CYS A 109 -46.41 -21.22 12.16
CA CYS A 109 -46.33 -20.40 10.97
C CYS A 109 -46.73 -18.98 11.40
N GLU A 110 -45.83 -18.01 11.29
CA GLU A 110 -46.11 -16.60 11.65
C GLU A 110 -47.38 -16.09 10.94
N ILE A 111 -47.61 -16.54 9.70
CA ILE A 111 -48.81 -16.20 8.92
C ILE A 111 -50.09 -16.74 9.58
N CYS A 112 -50.06 -17.91 10.20
CA CYS A 112 -51.24 -18.54 10.80
C CYS A 112 -51.63 -17.94 12.16
N GLU A 113 -50.71 -17.28 12.86
CA GLU A 113 -51.04 -16.57 14.11
C GLU A 113 -51.80 -15.27 13.83
N ASP A 114 -51.43 -14.54 12.78
CA ASP A 114 -52.11 -13.28 12.39
C ASP A 114 -53.58 -13.48 12.00
N VAL A 115 -53.92 -14.57 11.29
CA VAL A 115 -55.31 -14.80 10.84
C VAL A 115 -56.25 -15.19 11.99
N SER A 116 -55.71 -15.70 13.10
CA SER A 116 -56.51 -16.17 14.24
C SER A 116 -57.06 -15.06 15.13
N GLN A 117 -56.53 -13.84 15.03
CA GLN A 117 -56.99 -12.69 15.82
C GLN A 117 -58.02 -11.80 15.10
N VAL A 118 -58.24 -12.01 13.80
CA VAL A 118 -59.17 -11.19 13.00
C VAL A 118 -60.61 -11.71 13.04
N ASN A 119 -60.84 -12.92 13.58
CA ASN A 119 -62.17 -13.55 13.58
C ASN A 119 -62.77 -13.71 14.98
N ARG A 120 -62.59 -12.71 15.85
CA ARG A 120 -63.26 -12.62 17.15
C ARG A 120 -63.91 -11.25 17.33
#